data_AF-A0A7V9ST95-F1
#
_entry.id   AF-A0A7V9ST95-F1
#
_cell.length_a   1.000
_cell.length_b   1.000
_cell.length_c   1.000
_cell.angle_alpha   90.00
_cell.angle_beta   90.00
_cell.angle_gamma   90.00
#
_symmetry.space_group_name_H-M   'P 1'
#
loop_
_entity.id
_entity.type
_entity.pdbx_description
1 polymer ?
#
loop_
_entity_poly.entity_id
_entity_poly.type
_entity_poly.pdbx_seq_one_letter_code
_entity_poly.pdbx_strand_id
1 'polypeptide(L)'
;FTPDKNGRNDIFMPYGYGIKEDGYKMQIFDRWGELIFTSSEFKKGWDGSVKGSDINSDNGVAQDGVYIYKIMITDLENNKKSYVGHVTLLKQ
;
A
#
# COMPACT_ATOMS: atom_id res chain seq x y z
N PHE A 1 -5.10 -9.26 -3.15
CA PHE A 1 -3.81 -9.74 -2.59
C PHE A 1 -4.15 -10.53 -1.34
N THR A 2 -3.30 -11.48 -0.96
CA THR A 2 -3.57 -12.45 0.11
C THR A 2 -2.31 -12.56 0.95
N PRO A 3 -2.19 -11.76 2.02
CA PRO A 3 -1.02 -11.74 2.89
C PRO A 3 -1.04 -12.91 3.88
N ASP A 4 -0.90 -14.12 3.37
CA ASP A 4 -0.87 -15.37 4.15
C ASP A 4 0.56 -15.89 4.40
N LYS A 5 1.56 -15.16 3.92
CA LYS A 5 3.00 -15.48 4.02
C LYS A 5 3.40 -16.72 3.24
N ASN A 6 2.65 -17.09 2.20
CA ASN A 6 3.00 -18.21 1.31
C ASN A 6 3.99 -17.83 0.19
N GLY A 7 4.37 -16.55 0.10
CA GLY A 7 5.28 -15.98 -0.91
C GLY A 7 4.59 -15.48 -2.18
N ARG A 8 3.26 -15.60 -2.29
CA ARG A 8 2.47 -15.23 -3.48
C ARG A 8 1.41 -14.19 -3.12
N ASN A 9 1.48 -13.03 -3.75
CA ASN A 9 0.54 -11.93 -3.52
C ASN A 9 0.47 -11.45 -2.05
N ASP A 10 1.57 -11.60 -1.30
CA ASP A 10 1.67 -11.14 0.07
C ASP A 10 1.81 -9.61 0.18
N ILE A 11 2.40 -9.00 -0.84
CA ILE A 11 2.73 -7.58 -0.86
C ILE A 11 2.01 -6.91 -2.03
N PHE A 12 1.23 -5.89 -1.72
CA PHE A 12 0.68 -4.97 -2.69
C PHE A 12 1.64 -3.79 -2.89
N MET A 13 2.16 -3.62 -4.11
CA MET A 13 3.00 -2.48 -4.48
C MET A 13 2.92 -2.17 -5.98
N PRO A 14 3.14 -0.91 -6.39
CA PRO A 14 3.26 -0.55 -7.79
C PRO A 14 4.56 -1.07 -8.40
N TYR A 15 4.50 -1.38 -9.70
CA TYR A 15 5.67 -1.64 -10.55
C TYR A 15 5.72 -0.59 -11.65
N GLY A 16 6.91 -0.07 -11.93
CA GLY A 16 7.10 0.97 -12.94
C GLY A 16 8.56 1.39 -13.09
N TYR A 17 8.83 2.21 -14.10
CA TYR A 17 10.14 2.77 -14.42
C TYR A 17 10.05 4.30 -14.59
N GLY A 18 11.20 4.98 -14.51
CA GLY A 18 11.27 6.43 -14.74
C GLY A 18 10.70 7.29 -13.62
N ILE A 19 10.70 6.78 -12.39
CA ILE A 19 10.22 7.49 -11.19
C ILE A 19 11.44 7.94 -10.40
N LYS A 20 11.44 9.20 -9.94
CA LYS A 20 12.48 9.70 -9.03
C LYS A 20 12.34 9.04 -7.66
N GLU A 21 13.44 8.68 -7.03
CA GLU A 21 13.43 7.99 -5.73
C GLU A 21 12.74 8.82 -4.63
N ASP A 22 12.92 10.15 -4.63
CA ASP A 22 12.28 11.10 -3.71
C ASP A 22 10.89 11.55 -4.17
N GLY A 23 10.47 11.14 -5.36
CA GLY A 23 9.21 11.52 -5.99
C GLY A 23 8.05 10.60 -5.66
N TYR A 24 8.25 9.55 -4.86
CA TYR A 24 7.27 8.49 -4.62
C TYR A 24 6.58 8.62 -3.26
N LYS A 25 5.25 8.41 -3.27
CA LYS A 25 4.48 8.22 -2.04
C LYS A 25 3.29 7.30 -2.28
N MET A 26 3.20 6.26 -1.48
CA MET A 26 2.05 5.35 -1.41
C MET A 26 1.31 5.55 -0.10
N GLN A 27 -0.01 5.50 -0.19
CA GLN A 27 -0.94 5.58 0.92
C GLN A 27 -2.04 4.54 0.72
N ILE A 28 -2.40 3.82 1.77
CA ILE A 28 -3.56 2.93 1.80
C ILE A 28 -4.52 3.43 2.87
N PHE A 29 -5.80 3.46 2.50
CA PHE A 29 -6.89 3.86 3.35
C PHE A 29 -7.86 2.70 3.54
N ASP A 30 -8.47 2.63 4.71
CA ASP A 30 -9.58 1.73 4.98
C ASP A 30 -10.88 2.19 4.27
N ARG A 31 -11.98 1.47 4.53
CA ARG A 31 -13.30 1.78 3.95
C ARG A 31 -13.90 3.10 4.45
N TRP A 32 -13.42 3.62 5.57
CA TRP A 32 -13.88 4.87 6.18
C TRP A 32 -13.00 6.07 5.79
N GLY A 33 -11.93 5.83 5.03
CA GLY A 33 -10.97 6.86 4.61
C GLY A 33 -9.86 7.11 5.63
N GLU A 34 -9.70 6.25 6.64
CA GLU A 34 -8.59 6.32 7.60
C GLU A 34 -7.30 5.83 6.94
N LEU A 35 -6.21 6.59 7.09
CA LEU A 35 -4.89 6.22 6.56
C LEU A 35 -4.26 5.11 7.41
N ILE A 36 -4.29 3.88 6.91
CA ILE A 36 -3.76 2.71 7.62
C ILE A 36 -2.33 2.34 7.22
N PHE A 37 -1.83 2.81 6.07
CA PHE A 37 -0.44 2.58 5.67
C PHE A 37 0.08 3.74 4.82
N THR A 38 1.35 4.07 4.98
CA THR A 38 2.05 4.99 4.08
C THR A 38 3.52 4.63 3.93
N SER A 39 4.05 4.81 2.72
CA SER A 39 5.46 4.62 2.41
C SER A 39 5.92 5.65 1.38
N SER A 40 7.13 6.17 1.55
CA SER A 40 7.86 6.95 0.54
C SER A 40 8.99 6.13 -0.10
N GLU A 41 9.15 4.86 0.28
CA GLU A 41 10.13 3.95 -0.31
C GLU A 41 9.45 3.13 -1.42
N PHE A 42 9.92 3.27 -2.66
CA PHE A 42 9.33 2.59 -3.81
C PHE A 42 9.33 1.06 -3.67
N LYS A 43 10.35 0.50 -3.01
CA LYS A 43 10.51 -0.95 -2.78
C LYS A 43 9.70 -1.48 -1.60
N LYS A 44 9.01 -0.60 -0.85
CA LYS A 44 8.24 -0.97 0.34
C LYS A 44 6.75 -0.91 0.02
N GLY A 45 6.19 -2.09 -0.21
CA GLY A 45 4.76 -2.31 -0.40
C GLY A 45 3.98 -2.46 0.89
N TRP A 46 2.67 -2.62 0.74
CA TRP A 46 1.76 -2.92 1.82
C TRP A 46 1.52 -4.42 1.92
N ASP A 47 1.77 -4.99 3.09
CA ASP A 47 1.62 -6.42 3.42
C ASP A 47 0.33 -6.72 4.19
N GLY A 48 -0.61 -5.77 4.24
CA GLY A 48 -1.81 -5.88 5.06
C GLY A 48 -1.63 -5.38 6.50
N SER A 49 -0.47 -4.88 6.90
CA SER A 49 -0.30 -4.27 8.23
C SER A 49 -1.05 -2.95 8.38
N VAL A 50 -1.62 -2.72 9.57
CA VAL A 50 -2.24 -1.43 9.93
C VAL A 50 -1.26 -0.63 10.79
N LYS A 51 -1.14 0.67 10.53
CA LYS A 51 -0.26 1.57 11.27
C LYS A 51 -0.83 1.83 12.67
N GLY A 52 0.02 1.74 13.69
CA GLY A 52 -0.33 2.10 15.08
C GLY A 52 -0.97 0.97 15.90
N SER A 53 -1.22 -0.18 15.29
CA SER A 53 -1.62 -1.39 15.98
C SER A 53 -0.40 -2.20 16.40
N ASP A 54 -0.39 -2.66 17.66
CA ASP A 54 0.61 -3.61 18.14
C ASP A 54 0.63 -4.82 17.20
N ILE A 55 1.80 -5.12 16.63
CA ILE A 55 1.96 -6.26 15.70
C ILE A 55 1.67 -7.61 16.36
N ASN A 56 1.53 -7.62 17.69
CA ASN A 56 1.19 -8.75 18.54
C ASN A 56 -0.30 -8.78 18.95
N SER A 57 -1.11 -7.81 18.54
CA SER A 57 -2.56 -7.80 18.72
C SER A 57 -3.24 -8.18 17.40
N ASP A 58 -4.39 -8.85 17.45
CA ASP A 58 -5.23 -9.14 16.27
C ASP A 58 -5.59 -7.88 15.46
N ASN A 59 -5.39 -6.69 16.04
CA ASN A 59 -5.55 -5.38 15.40
C ASN A 59 -4.37 -4.98 14.48
N GLY A 60 -3.25 -5.69 14.52
CA GLY A 60 -2.02 -5.45 13.74
C GLY A 60 -2.17 -5.62 12.22
N VAL A 61 -3.19 -6.37 11.81
CA VAL A 61 -3.41 -6.80 10.43
C VAL A 61 -4.80 -6.36 9.98
N ALA A 62 -4.87 -5.80 8.78
CA ALA A 62 -6.10 -5.42 8.13
C ALA A 62 -7.06 -6.61 7.99
N GLN A 63 -8.35 -6.32 8.12
CA GLN A 63 -9.42 -7.28 7.91
C GLN A 63 -9.65 -7.53 6.41
N ASP A 64 -10.40 -8.57 6.10
CA ASP A 64 -10.84 -8.82 4.73
C ASP A 64 -11.75 -7.69 4.25
N GLY A 65 -11.49 -7.21 3.03
CA GLY A 65 -12.24 -6.11 2.48
C GLY A 65 -11.56 -5.37 1.35
N VAL A 66 -12.19 -4.26 0.96
CA VAL A 66 -11.71 -3.37 -0.08
C VAL A 66 -11.08 -2.15 0.58
N TYR A 67 -9.86 -1.85 0.15
CA TYR A 67 -9.05 -0.72 0.63
C TYR A 67 -8.78 0.22 -0.55
N ILE A 68 -8.59 1.50 -0.26
CA ILE A 68 -8.28 2.50 -1.28
C ILE A 68 -6.78 2.73 -1.28
N TYR A 69 -6.15 2.66 -2.45
CA TYR A 69 -4.76 3.09 -2.60
C TYR A 69 -4.68 4.44 -3.29
N LYS A 70 -3.72 5.26 -2.86
CA LYS A 70 -3.31 6.48 -3.54
C LYS A 70 -1.80 6.45 -3.70
N ILE A 71 -1.35 6.50 -4.94
CA ILE A 71 0.08 6.50 -5.29
C ILE A 71 0.38 7.80 -6.03
N MET A 72 1.34 8.55 -5.52
CA MET A 72 1.86 9.77 -6.11
C MET A 72 3.28 9.50 -6.58
N ILE A 73 3.58 9.92 -7.81
CA ILE A 73 4.93 9.81 -8.38
C ILE A 73 5.35 11.15 -8.98
N THR A 74 6.66 11.37 -9.03
CA THR A 74 7.30 12.38 -9.87
C THR A 74 8.20 11.65 -10.85
N ASP A 75 8.00 11.87 -12.15
CA ASP A 75 8.85 11.27 -13.18
C ASP A 75 10.17 12.06 -13.36
N LEU A 76 11.05 11.54 -14.21
CA LEU A 76 12.36 12.15 -14.48
C LEU A 76 12.27 13.57 -15.06
N GLU A 77 11.14 13.92 -15.69
CA GLU A 77 10.86 15.23 -16.28
C GLU A 77 10.23 16.22 -15.27
N ASN A 78 10.07 15.82 -14.01
CA ASN A 78 9.37 16.55 -12.94
C ASN A 78 7.85 16.61 -13.09
N ASN A 79 7.23 15.80 -13.95
CA ASN A 79 5.78 15.72 -14.01
C ASN A 79 5.28 14.90 -12.81
N LYS A 80 4.27 15.45 -12.12
CA LYS A 80 3.60 14.77 -11.00
C LYS A 80 2.39 14.00 -11.52
N LYS A 81 2.28 12.73 -11.15
CA LYS A 81 1.12 11.88 -11.47
C LYS A 81 0.56 11.27 -10.21
N SER A 82 -0.76 11.09 -10.18
CA SER A 82 -1.48 10.45 -9.08
C SER A 82 -2.35 9.33 -9.61
N TYR A 83 -2.27 8.18 -8.98
CA TYR A 83 -3.08 7.01 -9.25
C TYR A 83 -3.91 6.69 -8.03
N VAL A 84 -5.23 6.58 -8.21
CA VAL A 84 -6.17 6.24 -7.16
C VAL A 84 -6.97 5.03 -7.62
N GLY A 85 -7.16 4.07 -6.73
CA GLY A 85 -7.94 2.87 -7.03
C GLY A 85 -8.25 2.09 -5.77
N HIS A 86 -8.73 0.88 -5.96
CA HIS A 86 -9.07 -0.02 -4.87
C HIS A 86 -8.26 -1.31 -4.96
N VAL A 87 -8.00 -1.91 -3.81
CA VAL A 87 -7.33 -3.19 -3.68
C VAL A 87 -8.13 -4.05 -2.70
N THR A 88 -8.42 -5.29 -3.09
CA THR A 88 -9.11 -6.26 -2.24
C THR A 88 -8.09 -7.10 -1.48
N LEU A 89 -8.21 -7.11 -0.15
CA LEU A 89 -7.51 -8.02 0.77
C LEU A 89 -8.45 -9.19 1.08
N LEU A 90 -7.98 -10.40 0.83
CA LEU A 90 -8.70 -11.63 1.17
C LEU A 90 -7.76 -12.55 1.96
N LYS A 91 -8.14 -12.98 3.16
CA LYS A 91 -7.47 -14.06 3.89
C LYS A 91 -8.16 -15.39 3.54
N GLN A 92 -7.36 -16.43 3.36
CA GLN A 92 -7.86 -17.81 3.23
C GLN A 92 -7.76 -18.53 4.56
#